data_AF-V9HB01-F1
#
_entry.id   AF-V9HB01-F1
#
_cell.length_a   1.000
_cell.length_b   1.000
_cell.length_c   1.000
_cell.angle_alpha   90.00
_cell.angle_beta   90.00
_cell.angle_gamma   90.00
#
_symmetry.space_group_name_H-M   'P 1'
#
loop_
_entity.id
_entity.type
_entity.pdbx_description
1 polymer ?
#
loop_
_entity_poly.entity_id
_entity_poly.type
_entity_poly.pdbx_seq_one_letter_code
_entity_poly.pdbx_strand_id
1 'polypeptide(L)'
;MMRNKPHQFANGAEVFQWAFKTKGNVMAFQQGDSMMLNNLKHNAVRFISTQRHEFVHRLQNVLPELNDYFVRLWHERTVKDKVQTMQKMTGNSRYNAKEIGKRDDFPNPYYGKMYGDEDDPLPLEMMTMIFEALLGGDDKRYQELAKKPDFLYFGLALLVRYQP
;
A
#
# COMPACT_ATOMS: atom_id res chain seq x y z
N MET A 1 21.24 15.84 16.32
CA MET A 1 21.97 15.02 15.32
C MET A 1 21.59 13.57 15.56
N MET A 2 20.61 13.02 14.83
CA MET A 2 20.20 11.63 15.01
C MET A 2 21.31 10.71 14.47
N ARG A 3 21.83 9.84 15.33
CA ARG A 3 22.77 8.78 14.92
C ARG A 3 21.96 7.71 14.19
N ASN A 4 21.83 7.84 12.88
CA ASN A 4 21.22 6.81 12.05
C ASN A 4 22.00 5.50 12.21
N LYS A 5 21.34 4.45 12.70
CA LYS A 5 21.86 3.08 12.69
C LYS A 5 21.36 2.39 11.41
N PRO A 6 22.07 2.49 10.26
CA PRO A 6 21.61 1.95 8.98
C PRO A 6 21.23 0.46 9.03
N HIS A 7 21.85 -0.33 9.91
CA HIS A 7 21.52 -1.73 10.12
C HIS A 7 20.09 -1.99 10.62
N GLN A 8 19.50 -1.07 11.41
CA GLN A 8 18.12 -1.26 11.90
C GLN A 8 17.09 -1.08 10.79
N PHE A 9 17.38 -0.25 9.78
CA PHE A 9 16.55 -0.08 8.59
C PHE A 9 16.64 -1.27 7.61
N ALA A 10 17.77 -1.99 7.61
CA ALA A 10 18.00 -3.14 6.75
C ALA A 10 17.20 -4.39 7.17
N ASN A 11 16.92 -4.57 8.46
CA ASN A 11 16.16 -5.72 8.97
C ASN A 11 14.71 -5.77 8.45
N GLY A 12 14.13 -4.63 8.06
CA GLY A 12 12.82 -4.59 7.39
C GLY A 12 12.82 -5.16 5.96
N ALA A 13 13.99 -5.45 5.40
CA ALA A 13 14.08 -6.05 4.07
C ALA A 13 13.76 -7.54 4.01
N GLU A 14 13.89 -8.24 5.13
CA GLU A 14 13.68 -9.68 5.17
C GLU A 14 12.20 -10.07 5.27
N VAL A 15 11.37 -9.24 5.92
CA VAL A 15 9.94 -9.52 6.15
C VAL A 15 9.15 -9.69 4.86
N PHE A 16 9.58 -9.02 3.78
CA PHE A 16 8.88 -9.01 2.49
C PHE A 16 9.60 -9.77 1.39
N GLN A 17 10.66 -10.54 1.70
CA GLN A 17 11.40 -11.32 0.68
C GLN A 17 10.50 -12.25 -0.13
N TRP A 18 9.41 -12.73 0.45
CA TRP A 18 8.42 -13.57 -0.24
C TRP A 18 7.82 -12.88 -1.46
N ALA A 19 7.62 -11.56 -1.41
CA ALA A 19 7.04 -10.81 -2.50
C ALA A 19 8.02 -10.66 -3.70
N PHE A 20 9.34 -10.78 -3.45
CA PHE A 20 10.40 -10.68 -4.48
C PHE A 20 10.59 -11.98 -5.27
N LYS A 21 9.89 -13.05 -4.88
CA LYS A 21 10.00 -14.38 -5.49
C LYS A 21 8.83 -14.65 -6.43
N THR A 22 9.14 -15.11 -7.64
CA THR A 22 8.15 -15.60 -8.62
C THR A 22 7.79 -17.07 -8.35
N LYS A 23 6.82 -17.60 -9.12
CA LYS A 23 6.46 -19.02 -9.08
C LYS A 23 7.69 -19.87 -9.42
N GLY A 24 8.20 -20.63 -8.45
CA GLY A 24 9.43 -21.41 -8.59
C GLY A 24 10.67 -20.83 -7.88
N ASN A 25 10.49 -19.86 -6.97
CA ASN A 25 11.56 -19.26 -6.15
C ASN A 25 12.63 -18.46 -6.93
N VAL A 26 12.35 -18.07 -8.17
CA VAL A 26 13.24 -17.21 -8.96
C VAL A 26 12.96 -15.75 -8.62
N MET A 27 14.01 -14.94 -8.43
CA MET A 27 13.88 -13.51 -8.17
C MET A 27 13.18 -12.80 -9.33
N ALA A 28 12.26 -11.88 -9.01
CA ALA A 28 11.48 -11.15 -10.01
C ALA A 28 12.31 -10.13 -10.81
N PHE A 29 13.50 -9.76 -10.33
CA PHE A 29 14.39 -8.76 -10.91
C PHE A 29 15.79 -9.32 -11.13
N GLN A 30 16.43 -8.87 -12.20
CA GLN A 30 17.84 -9.12 -12.52
C GLN A 30 18.69 -7.89 -12.22
N GLN A 31 20.02 -8.08 -12.16
CA GLN A 31 20.96 -6.98 -12.00
C GLN A 31 20.82 -6.00 -13.18
N GLY A 32 20.40 -4.77 -12.91
CA GLY A 32 20.16 -3.72 -13.92
C GLY A 32 18.70 -3.30 -14.06
N ASP A 33 17.76 -4.05 -13.49
CA ASP A 33 16.34 -3.66 -13.47
C ASP A 33 16.11 -2.48 -12.51
N SER A 34 15.31 -1.50 -12.94
CA SER A 34 14.79 -0.45 -12.07
C SER A 34 13.38 -0.80 -11.65
N MET A 35 12.99 -0.46 -10.41
CA MET A 35 11.60 -0.61 -9.97
C MET A 35 10.61 0.07 -10.93
N MET A 36 11.05 1.13 -11.64
CA MET A 36 10.21 2.01 -12.46
C MET A 36 10.04 1.61 -13.94
N LEU A 37 10.94 0.81 -14.51
CA LEU A 37 10.94 0.45 -15.93
C LEU A 37 10.49 -0.99 -16.10
N ASN A 38 9.39 -1.25 -16.82
CA ASN A 38 9.13 -2.62 -17.26
C ASN A 38 8.30 -2.83 -18.53
N ASN A 39 8.79 -3.73 -19.38
CA ASN A 39 8.15 -4.29 -20.58
C ASN A 39 7.88 -5.79 -20.33
N LEU A 40 6.99 -6.16 -19.40
CA LEU A 40 6.83 -7.56 -18.98
C LEU A 40 5.44 -8.15 -19.16
N LYS A 41 5.44 -9.49 -19.27
CA LYS A 41 4.27 -10.37 -19.36
C LYS A 41 3.34 -10.19 -18.14
N HIS A 42 2.05 -10.41 -18.33
CA HIS A 42 0.97 -10.18 -17.36
C HIS A 42 1.19 -10.76 -15.94
N ASN A 43 1.94 -11.86 -15.78
CA ASN A 43 2.27 -12.38 -14.45
C ASN A 43 3.27 -11.49 -13.70
N ALA A 44 4.26 -10.93 -14.40
CA ALA A 44 5.27 -10.07 -13.80
C ALA A 44 4.71 -8.72 -13.36
N VAL A 45 3.71 -8.19 -14.07
CA VAL A 45 2.94 -6.99 -13.70
C VAL A 45 2.45 -7.09 -12.25
N ARG A 46 1.73 -8.18 -11.92
CA ARG A 46 1.23 -8.40 -10.55
C ARG A 46 2.34 -8.53 -9.51
N PHE A 47 3.44 -9.19 -9.86
CA PHE A 47 4.60 -9.30 -8.96
C PHE A 47 5.17 -7.91 -8.66
N ILE A 48 5.43 -7.10 -9.68
CA ILE A 48 5.96 -5.73 -9.50
C ILE A 48 5.01 -4.85 -8.68
N SER A 49 3.70 -4.95 -8.92
CA SER A 49 2.70 -4.22 -8.14
C SER A 49 2.79 -4.61 -6.66
N THR A 50 2.81 -5.92 -6.36
CA THR A 50 2.97 -6.44 -4.99
C THR A 50 4.26 -5.95 -4.36
N GLN A 51 5.33 -5.86 -5.15
CA GLN A 51 6.64 -5.43 -4.66
C GLN A 51 6.69 -3.97 -4.28
N ARG A 52 6.04 -3.12 -5.08
CA ARG A 52 5.88 -1.71 -4.74
C ARG A 52 4.99 -1.55 -3.51
N HIS A 53 3.92 -2.34 -3.40
CA HIS A 53 3.06 -2.38 -2.22
C HIS A 53 3.87 -2.63 -0.94
N GLU A 54 4.65 -3.72 -0.92
CA GLU A 54 5.49 -4.07 0.25
C GLU A 54 6.63 -3.06 0.49
N PHE A 55 7.19 -2.49 -0.58
CA PHE A 55 8.18 -1.42 -0.45
C PHE A 55 7.59 -0.20 0.26
N VAL A 56 6.33 0.14 -0.02
CA VAL A 56 5.67 1.27 0.65
C VAL A 56 5.36 0.93 2.12
N HIS A 57 5.06 -0.32 2.48
CA HIS A 57 5.03 -0.72 3.89
C HIS A 57 6.37 -0.48 4.58
N ARG A 58 7.50 -0.70 3.89
CA ARG A 58 8.81 -0.30 4.43
C ARG A 58 8.90 1.22 4.60
N LEU A 59 8.41 2.01 3.66
CA LEU A 59 8.38 3.47 3.79
C LEU A 59 7.58 3.93 5.02
N GLN A 60 6.44 3.30 5.32
CA GLN A 60 5.67 3.60 6.53
C GLN A 60 6.48 3.40 7.81
N ASN A 61 7.32 2.35 7.86
CA ASN A 61 8.16 2.08 9.03
C ASN A 61 9.33 3.06 9.18
N VAL A 62 9.89 3.57 8.08
CA VAL A 62 11.08 4.44 8.12
C VAL A 62 10.74 5.93 8.11
N LEU A 63 9.54 6.30 7.68
CA LEU A 63 8.99 7.67 7.65
C LEU A 63 7.56 7.65 8.23
N PRO A 64 7.41 7.38 9.55
CA PRO A 64 6.09 7.31 10.17
C PRO A 64 5.30 8.62 10.03
N GLU A 65 5.97 9.77 10.02
CA GLU A 65 5.35 11.08 9.87
C GLU A 65 4.69 11.27 8.50
N LEU A 66 5.25 10.65 7.46
CA LEU A 66 4.61 10.60 6.14
C LEU A 66 3.35 9.74 6.19
N ASN A 67 3.40 8.59 6.86
CA ASN A 67 2.25 7.70 7.03
C ASN A 67 1.12 8.36 7.84
N ASP A 68 1.44 9.22 8.81
CA ASP A 68 0.45 9.92 9.64
C ASP A 68 -0.53 10.75 8.81
N TYR A 69 -0.10 11.34 7.70
CA TYR A 69 -0.99 12.04 6.77
C TYR A 69 -2.05 11.10 6.17
N PHE A 70 -1.67 9.87 5.83
CA PHE A 70 -2.58 8.86 5.25
C PHE A 70 -3.51 8.27 6.32
N VAL A 71 -3.00 8.03 7.52
CA VAL A 71 -3.80 7.60 8.68
C VAL A 71 -4.85 8.67 9.01
N ARG A 72 -4.44 9.93 9.06
CA ARG A 72 -5.35 11.06 9.27
C ARG A 72 -6.43 11.12 8.19
N LEU A 73 -6.05 11.04 6.91
CA LEU A 73 -7.01 11.00 5.81
C LEU A 73 -8.03 9.86 5.99
N TRP A 74 -7.57 8.66 6.36
CA TRP A 74 -8.45 7.53 6.62
C TRP A 74 -9.48 7.82 7.72
N HIS A 75 -9.04 8.40 8.85
CA HIS A 75 -9.93 8.75 9.95
C HIS A 75 -10.96 9.82 9.53
N GLU A 76 -10.52 10.88 8.85
CA GLU A 76 -11.39 11.96 8.38
C GLU A 76 -12.48 11.43 7.43
N ARG A 77 -12.11 10.51 6.54
CA ARG A 77 -13.02 9.90 5.55
C ARG A 77 -14.01 8.91 6.17
N THR A 78 -13.60 8.19 7.21
CA THR A 78 -14.38 7.07 7.76
C THR A 78 -15.09 7.37 9.08
N VAL A 79 -15.10 8.64 9.51
CA VAL A 79 -15.66 9.04 10.82
C VAL A 79 -17.13 8.66 11.00
N LYS A 80 -17.93 8.62 9.93
CA LYS A 80 -19.35 8.24 9.97
C LYS A 80 -19.62 6.79 9.56
N ASP A 81 -18.58 6.06 9.20
CA ASP A 81 -18.70 4.72 8.66
C ASP A 81 -18.73 3.67 9.76
N LYS A 82 -19.60 2.69 9.58
CA LYS A 82 -19.66 1.50 10.41
C LYS A 82 -18.59 0.51 9.98
N VAL A 83 -18.02 -0.19 10.95
CA VAL A 83 -17.15 -1.34 10.69
C VAL A 83 -17.93 -2.46 10.02
N GLN A 84 -17.30 -3.05 9.01
CA GLN A 84 -17.84 -4.14 8.20
C GLN A 84 -16.74 -5.16 7.94
N THR A 85 -17.13 -6.40 7.65
CA THR A 85 -16.16 -7.41 7.23
C THR A 85 -15.65 -7.11 5.83
N MET A 86 -14.40 -7.46 5.55
CA MET A 86 -13.80 -7.33 4.22
C MET A 86 -14.57 -8.15 3.17
N GLN A 87 -15.12 -9.30 3.57
CA GLN A 87 -16.02 -10.08 2.71
C GLN A 87 -17.24 -9.27 2.26
N LYS A 88 -17.89 -8.54 3.18
CA LYS A 88 -19.05 -7.69 2.85
C LYS A 88 -18.64 -6.49 1.99
N MET A 89 -17.52 -5.86 2.31
CA MET A 89 -17.03 -4.68 1.58
C MET A 89 -16.59 -4.99 0.14
N THR A 90 -16.05 -6.19 -0.09
CA THR A 90 -15.46 -6.58 -1.38
C THR A 90 -16.31 -7.56 -2.19
N GLY A 91 -17.27 -8.25 -1.55
CA GLY A 91 -17.99 -9.38 -2.13
C GLY A 91 -17.14 -10.66 -2.27
N ASN A 92 -15.90 -10.68 -1.78
CA ASN A 92 -14.99 -11.81 -1.93
C ASN A 92 -15.04 -12.72 -0.68
N SER A 93 -15.55 -13.94 -0.86
CA SER A 93 -15.67 -14.95 0.20
C SER A 93 -14.34 -15.54 0.69
N ARG A 94 -13.20 -15.17 0.07
CA ARG A 94 -11.88 -15.61 0.52
C ARG A 94 -11.36 -14.83 1.72
N TYR A 95 -11.94 -13.68 2.03
CA TYR A 95 -11.57 -12.93 3.23
C TYR A 95 -12.04 -13.65 4.49
N ASN A 96 -11.20 -13.61 5.53
CA ASN A 96 -11.55 -14.16 6.83
C ASN A 96 -12.64 -13.28 7.49
N ALA A 97 -13.52 -13.89 8.28
CA ALA A 97 -14.53 -13.18 9.08
C ALA A 97 -13.94 -12.18 10.08
N LYS A 98 -12.67 -12.35 10.48
CA LYS A 98 -11.93 -11.43 11.35
C LYS A 98 -11.33 -10.23 10.62
N GLU A 99 -11.25 -10.26 9.29
CA GLU A 99 -10.76 -9.13 8.52
C GLU A 99 -11.89 -8.10 8.40
N ILE A 100 -11.65 -6.92 8.97
CA ILE A 100 -12.63 -5.85 9.10
C ILE A 100 -12.10 -4.54 8.54
N GLY A 101 -13.00 -3.59 8.30
CA GLY A 101 -12.67 -2.28 7.76
C GLY A 101 -13.86 -1.34 7.70
N LYS A 102 -13.61 -0.14 7.18
CA LYS A 102 -14.63 0.87 6.88
C LYS A 102 -14.61 1.17 5.38
N ARG A 103 -15.77 1.15 4.72
CA ARG A 103 -15.84 1.10 3.25
C ARG A 103 -15.58 2.44 2.58
N ASP A 104 -16.12 3.52 3.12
CA ASP A 104 -16.23 4.85 2.52
C ASP A 104 -16.61 4.77 1.01
N ASP A 105 -16.34 5.83 0.26
CA ASP A 105 -16.35 5.82 -1.19
C ASP A 105 -14.98 5.46 -1.81
N PHE A 106 -14.04 4.90 -1.02
CA PHE A 106 -12.65 4.63 -1.43
C PHE A 106 -12.51 3.99 -2.82
N PRO A 107 -11.41 4.29 -3.56
CA PRO A 107 -11.12 3.74 -4.89
C PRO A 107 -11.28 2.22 -4.96
N ASN A 108 -10.76 1.55 -3.93
CA ASN A 108 -10.86 0.12 -3.72
C ASN A 108 -11.21 -0.12 -2.25
N PRO A 109 -12.14 -1.04 -1.90
CA PRO A 109 -12.50 -1.29 -0.51
C PRO A 109 -11.31 -1.67 0.39
N TYR A 110 -10.23 -2.19 -0.21
CA TYR A 110 -9.02 -2.58 0.51
C TYR A 110 -8.33 -1.41 1.23
N TYR A 111 -8.50 -0.17 0.74
CA TYR A 111 -8.03 1.05 1.41
C TYR A 111 -8.64 1.21 2.82
N GLY A 112 -9.84 0.66 2.98
CA GLY A 112 -10.61 0.69 4.21
C GLY A 112 -10.23 -0.34 5.25
N LYS A 113 -9.31 -1.27 4.93
CA LYS A 113 -8.95 -2.38 5.80
C LYS A 113 -8.29 -1.87 7.09
N MET A 114 -8.69 -2.48 8.20
CA MET A 114 -8.11 -2.27 9.52
C MET A 114 -7.29 -3.50 9.89
N TYR A 115 -6.06 -3.27 10.37
CA TYR A 115 -5.21 -4.32 10.93
C TYR A 115 -5.33 -4.42 12.45
N GLY A 116 -5.89 -3.39 13.10
CA GLY A 116 -6.28 -3.41 14.50
C GLY A 116 -7.80 -3.48 14.65
N ASP A 117 -8.36 -2.63 15.52
CA ASP A 117 -9.77 -2.61 15.89
C ASP A 117 -10.40 -1.21 15.71
N GLU A 118 -11.54 -0.92 16.36
CA GLU A 118 -12.18 0.39 16.22
C GLU A 118 -11.45 1.51 16.97
N ASP A 119 -10.74 1.17 18.05
CA ASP A 119 -10.04 2.13 18.90
C ASP A 119 -8.65 2.44 18.33
N ASP A 120 -7.97 1.42 17.78
CA ASP A 120 -6.73 1.56 17.00
C ASP A 120 -6.85 0.84 15.64
N PRO A 121 -7.37 1.50 14.60
CA PRO A 121 -7.66 0.88 13.30
C PRO A 121 -6.46 0.35 12.54
N LEU A 122 -5.26 0.92 12.74
CA LEU A 122 -4.06 0.61 11.98
C LEU A 122 -4.31 0.51 10.45
N PRO A 123 -4.71 1.60 9.78
CA PRO A 123 -5.11 1.59 8.36
C PRO A 123 -3.88 1.59 7.43
N LEU A 124 -3.17 0.47 7.35
CA LEU A 124 -1.90 0.38 6.64
C LEU A 124 -2.02 0.49 5.11
N GLU A 125 -3.22 0.27 4.56
CA GLU A 125 -3.42 0.16 3.10
C GLU A 125 -3.52 1.48 2.35
N MET A 126 -3.70 2.59 3.06
CA MET A 126 -3.90 3.90 2.43
C MET A 126 -2.67 4.37 1.68
N MET A 127 -1.51 4.41 2.35
CA MET A 127 -0.27 4.85 1.72
C MET A 127 0.20 3.84 0.67
N THR A 128 0.14 2.55 0.99
CA THR A 128 0.64 1.49 0.10
C THR A 128 -0.11 1.44 -1.23
N MET A 129 -1.44 1.45 -1.20
CA MET A 129 -2.23 1.35 -2.42
C MET A 129 -2.14 2.60 -3.29
N ILE A 130 -2.06 3.79 -2.69
CA ILE A 130 -1.89 5.05 -3.44
C ILE A 130 -0.51 5.09 -4.10
N PHE A 131 0.55 4.79 -3.36
CA PHE A 131 1.91 4.83 -3.92
C PHE A 131 2.16 3.66 -4.88
N GLU A 132 1.60 2.47 -4.65
CA GLU A 132 1.60 1.37 -5.62
C GLU A 132 1.02 1.84 -6.98
N ALA A 133 -0.15 2.50 -6.94
CA ALA A 133 -0.81 3.01 -8.14
C ALA A 133 0.00 4.11 -8.85
N LEU A 134 0.60 5.05 -8.10
CA LEU A 134 1.38 6.17 -8.65
C LEU A 134 2.74 5.74 -9.21
N LEU A 135 3.41 4.82 -8.52
CA LEU A 135 4.71 4.31 -8.93
C LEU A 135 4.57 3.33 -10.12
N GLY A 136 3.38 2.76 -10.32
CA GLY A 136 2.99 1.97 -11.48
C GLY A 136 3.20 0.47 -11.30
N GLY A 137 3.08 -0.30 -12.38
CA GLY A 137 3.23 -1.76 -12.36
C GLY A 137 1.92 -2.54 -12.43
N ASP A 138 0.77 -1.89 -12.21
CA ASP A 138 -0.56 -2.41 -12.54
C ASP A 138 -1.47 -1.25 -12.99
N ASP A 139 -1.84 -1.23 -14.27
CA ASP A 139 -2.70 -0.20 -14.87
C ASP A 139 -4.08 -0.13 -14.18
N LYS A 140 -4.60 -1.27 -13.70
CA LYS A 140 -5.88 -1.29 -13.00
C LYS A 140 -5.82 -0.49 -11.70
N ARG A 141 -4.70 -0.56 -10.96
CA ARG A 141 -4.49 0.22 -9.73
C ARG A 141 -4.51 1.71 -10.01
N TYR A 142 -3.83 2.12 -11.07
CA TYR A 142 -3.83 3.51 -11.50
C TYR A 142 -5.23 3.96 -11.91
N GLN A 143 -5.97 3.16 -12.70
CA GLN A 143 -7.34 3.48 -13.09
C GLN A 143 -8.32 3.57 -11.90
N GLU A 144 -8.16 2.71 -10.88
CA GLU A 144 -8.94 2.80 -9.64
C GLU A 144 -8.67 4.14 -8.94
N LEU A 145 -7.40 4.52 -8.75
CA LEU A 145 -7.01 5.77 -8.12
C LEU A 145 -7.44 7.01 -8.93
N ALA A 146 -7.27 6.99 -10.25
CA ALA A 146 -7.58 8.11 -11.13
C ALA A 146 -9.07 8.49 -11.17
N LYS A 147 -9.97 7.54 -10.82
CA LYS A 147 -11.41 7.82 -10.63
C LYS A 147 -11.71 8.64 -9.38
N LYS A 148 -10.72 8.85 -8.50
CA LYS A 148 -10.80 9.60 -7.25
C LYS A 148 -9.73 10.70 -7.24
N PRO A 149 -9.99 11.83 -7.91
CA PRO A 149 -9.00 12.88 -8.09
C PRO A 149 -8.42 13.43 -6.78
N ASP A 150 -9.22 13.48 -5.72
CA ASP A 150 -8.81 13.86 -4.37
C ASP A 150 -7.70 12.94 -3.83
N PHE A 151 -7.87 11.62 -3.90
CA PHE A 151 -6.84 10.65 -3.50
C PHE A 151 -5.60 10.72 -4.40
N LEU A 152 -5.82 10.88 -5.71
CA LEU A 152 -4.73 11.01 -6.69
C LEU A 152 -3.84 12.21 -6.39
N TYR A 153 -4.44 13.40 -6.23
CA TYR A 153 -3.68 14.63 -5.98
C TYR A 153 -3.07 14.66 -4.59
N PHE A 154 -3.75 14.13 -3.58
CA PHE A 154 -3.19 13.97 -2.24
C PHE A 154 -1.93 13.09 -2.27
N GLY A 155 -2.02 11.92 -2.88
CA GLY A 155 -0.90 10.99 -3.03
C GLY A 155 0.26 11.60 -3.82
N LEU A 156 -0.04 12.24 -4.95
CA LEU A 156 0.98 12.86 -5.79
C LEU A 156 1.71 14.00 -5.07
N ALA A 157 0.98 14.85 -4.34
CA ALA A 157 1.56 15.95 -3.58
C ALA A 157 2.54 15.43 -2.52
N LEU A 158 2.15 14.42 -1.74
CA LEU A 158 3.04 13.83 -0.75
C LEU A 158 4.21 13.09 -1.39
N LEU A 159 3.98 12.33 -2.47
CA LEU A 159 5.06 11.59 -3.14
C LEU A 159 6.17 12.49 -3.68
N VAL A 160 5.82 13.66 -4.24
CA VAL A 160 6.79 14.53 -4.93
C VAL A 160 7.27 15.74 -4.11
N ARG A 161 6.57 16.09 -3.03
CA ARG A 161 6.87 17.31 -2.24
C ARG A 161 7.00 17.07 -0.74
N TYR A 162 6.90 15.83 -0.25
CA TYR A 162 7.10 15.58 1.17
C TYR A 162 8.47 16.08 1.65
N GLN A 163 8.46 16.80 2.76
CA GLN A 163 9.64 17.30 3.47
C GLN A 163 9.47 16.94 4.95
N PRO A 164 10.41 16.16 5.54
CA PRO A 164 10.39 15.82 6.97
C PRO A 164 10.62 17.02 7.89
#